data_AF-A0A4Y2F0L0-F1
#
_entry.id   AF-A0A4Y2F0L0-F1
#
_cell.length_a   1.000
_cell.length_b   1.000
_cell.length_c   1.000
_cell.angle_alpha   90.00
_cell.angle_beta   90.00
_cell.angle_gamma   90.00
#
_symmetry.space_group_name_H-M   'P 1'
#
loop_
_entity.id
_entity.type
_entity.pdbx_description
1 polymer ?
#
loop_
_entity_poly.entity_id
_entity_poly.type
_entity_poly.pdbx_seq_one_letter_code
_entity_poly.pdbx_strand_id
1 'polypeptide(L)'
;MWVRAHKEEMGNERTDLLAKEASNRDLIDVQFTYSKVQIGNINNKKLTENWQGRWMPSKNGKWTRLIYLEINMTRLSADFCYNQIITGHGIFGAFQNRMFGKDCKCQCGED
;
A
#
# COMPACT_ATOMS: atom_id res chain seq x y z
N MET A 1 -31.74 -25.81 4.39
CA MET A 1 -30.89 -26.88 4.96
C MET A 1 -29.49 -26.68 4.39
N TRP A 2 -28.46 -26.56 5.24
CA TRP A 2 -27.08 -26.33 4.80
C TRP A 2 -26.37 -27.69 4.73
N VAL A 3 -25.67 -27.97 3.63
CA VAL A 3 -25.00 -29.27 3.39
C VAL A 3 -23.50 -29.02 3.28
N ARG A 4 -22.69 -29.88 3.92
CA ARG A 4 -21.23 -29.72 3.94
C ARG A 4 -20.64 -30.03 2.57
N ALA A 5 -19.75 -29.15 2.08
CA ALA A 5 -19.14 -29.24 0.75
C ALA A 5 -18.37 -30.54 0.50
N HIS A 6 -17.61 -31.03 1.48
CA HIS A 6 -16.63 -32.12 1.30
C HIS A 6 -17.02 -33.41 2.03
N LYS A 7 -18.21 -33.95 1.76
CA LYS A 7 -18.67 -35.18 2.42
C LYS A 7 -19.21 -36.25 1.47
N GLU A 8 -18.63 -36.34 0.28
CA GLU A 8 -19.02 -37.33 -0.75
C GLU A 8 -20.53 -37.28 -1.09
N GLU A 9 -21.11 -36.09 -0.97
CA GLU A 9 -22.50 -35.88 -1.35
C GLU A 9 -22.54 -35.76 -2.86
N MET A 10 -23.16 -36.72 -3.54
CA MET A 10 -23.23 -36.78 -5.01
C MET A 10 -23.65 -35.45 -5.66
N GLY A 11 -24.53 -34.69 -4.99
CA GLY A 11 -24.95 -33.37 -5.47
C GLY A 11 -23.79 -32.36 -5.54
N ASN A 12 -22.98 -32.28 -4.48
CA ASN A 12 -21.83 -31.38 -4.43
C ASN A 12 -20.73 -31.82 -5.38
N GLU A 13 -20.46 -33.13 -5.45
CA GLU A 13 -19.47 -33.69 -6.38
C GLU A 13 -19.86 -33.40 -7.84
N ARG A 14 -21.14 -33.54 -8.19
CA ARG A 14 -21.65 -33.19 -9.52
C ARG A 14 -21.53 -31.70 -9.79
N THR A 15 -21.81 -30.84 -8.81
CA THR A 15 -21.61 -29.39 -8.94
C THR A 15 -20.14 -29.04 -9.16
N ASP A 16 -19.22 -29.66 -8.41
CA ASP A 16 -17.78 -29.44 -8.53
C ASP A 16 -17.23 -29.93 -9.88
N LEU A 17 -17.68 -31.10 -10.36
CA LEU A 17 -17.34 -31.62 -11.69
C LEU A 17 -17.78 -30.64 -12.79
N LEU A 18 -19.02 -30.15 -12.72
CA LEU A 18 -19.55 -29.19 -13.69
C LEU A 18 -18.82 -27.84 -13.62
N ALA A 19 -18.49 -27.36 -12.41
CA ALA A 19 -17.69 -26.15 -12.24
C ALA A 19 -16.28 -26.31 -12.84
N LYS A 20 -15.66 -27.49 -12.66
CA LYS A 20 -14.36 -27.82 -13.23
C LYS A 20 -14.41 -27.90 -14.77
N GLU A 21 -15.40 -28.59 -15.33
CA GLU A 21 -15.62 -28.62 -16.78
C GLU A 21 -15.85 -27.22 -17.36
N ALA A 22 -16.65 -26.39 -16.70
CA ALA A 22 -16.88 -25.01 -17.10
C ALA A 22 -15.58 -24.17 -17.03
N SER A 23 -14.74 -24.38 -16.01
CA SER A 23 -13.46 -23.67 -15.87
C SER A 23 -12.43 -24.01 -16.95
N ASN A 24 -12.56 -25.18 -17.59
CA ASN A 24 -11.69 -25.63 -18.69
C ASN A 24 -12.18 -25.20 -20.07
N ARG A 25 -13.30 -24.48 -20.18
CA ARG A 25 -13.78 -23.97 -21.46
C ARG A 25 -12.98 -22.74 -21.87
N ASP A 26 -12.56 -22.70 -23.13
CA ASP A 26 -11.79 -21.58 -23.69
C ASP A 26 -12.62 -20.29 -23.87
N LEU A 27 -13.95 -20.40 -23.85
CA LEU A 27 -14.89 -19.30 -24.08
C LEU A 27 -15.58 -18.90 -22.77
N ILE A 28 -15.60 -17.60 -22.51
CA ILE A 28 -16.33 -17.02 -21.37
C ILE A 28 -17.80 -16.90 -21.75
N ASP A 29 -18.64 -17.73 -21.13
CA ASP A 29 -20.08 -17.78 -21.41
C ASP A 29 -20.81 -16.47 -21.04
N VAL A 30 -20.35 -15.75 -20.01
CA VAL A 30 -20.94 -14.47 -19.56
C VAL A 30 -19.86 -13.48 -19.11
N GLN A 31 -19.87 -12.29 -19.70
CA GLN A 31 -19.02 -11.17 -19.30
C GLN A 31 -19.76 -10.30 -18.28
N PHE A 32 -19.26 -10.25 -17.05
CA PHE A 32 -19.76 -9.32 -16.05
C PHE A 32 -18.99 -8.00 -16.12
N THR A 33 -19.68 -6.89 -15.88
CA THR A 33 -19.03 -5.60 -15.68
C THR A 33 -18.29 -5.58 -14.34
N TYR A 34 -17.28 -4.72 -14.23
CA TYR A 34 -16.56 -4.57 -12.97
C TYR A 34 -17.50 -4.12 -11.84
N SER A 35 -17.45 -4.82 -10.72
CA SER A 35 -18.08 -4.37 -9.49
C SER A 35 -17.45 -3.06 -9.00
N LYS A 36 -18.20 -2.29 -8.20
CA LYS A 36 -17.70 -1.05 -7.58
C LYS A 36 -16.38 -1.26 -6.82
N VAL A 37 -16.23 -2.39 -6.13
CA VAL A 37 -15.02 -2.75 -5.39
C VAL A 37 -13.85 -2.99 -6.35
N GLN A 38 -14.05 -3.74 -7.44
CA GLN A 38 -13.01 -3.96 -8.44
C GLN A 38 -12.57 -2.65 -9.10
N ILE A 39 -13.52 -1.79 -9.46
CA ILE A 39 -13.22 -0.45 -10.01
C ILE A 39 -12.39 0.35 -8.99
N GLY A 40 -12.79 0.35 -7.72
CA GLY A 40 -12.04 1.00 -6.64
C GLY A 40 -10.62 0.48 -6.53
N ASN A 41 -10.41 -0.83 -6.55
CA ASN A 41 -9.09 -1.45 -6.46
C ASN A 41 -8.20 -1.10 -7.67
N ILE A 42 -8.76 -1.14 -8.88
CA ILE A 42 -8.06 -0.75 -10.12
C ILE A 42 -7.62 0.72 -10.03
N ASN A 43 -8.52 1.60 -9.59
CA ASN A 43 -8.22 3.01 -9.46
C ASN A 43 -7.16 3.28 -8.39
N ASN A 44 -7.24 2.63 -7.23
CA ASN A 44 -6.25 2.75 -6.17
C ASN A 44 -4.86 2.27 -6.61
N LYS A 45 -4.79 1.19 -7.39
CA LYS A 45 -3.53 0.71 -7.98
C LYS A 45 -2.93 1.76 -8.92
N LYS A 46 -3.73 2.27 -9.87
CA LYS A 46 -3.28 3.32 -10.81
C LYS A 46 -2.84 4.60 -10.10
N LEU A 47 -3.57 5.01 -9.06
CA LEU A 47 -3.19 6.16 -8.23
C LEU A 47 -1.84 5.93 -7.58
N THR A 48 -1.64 4.77 -6.95
CA THR A 48 -0.38 4.43 -6.27
C THR A 48 0.80 4.45 -7.25
N GLU A 49 0.66 3.84 -8.43
CA GLU A 49 1.68 3.85 -9.49
C GLU A 49 2.02 5.28 -9.96
N ASN A 50 0.99 6.10 -10.22
CA ASN A 50 1.17 7.49 -10.63
C ASN A 50 1.88 8.33 -9.56
N TRP A 51 1.49 8.15 -8.30
CA TRP A 51 2.13 8.83 -7.18
C TRP A 51 3.58 8.39 -7.02
N GLN A 52 3.87 7.08 -7.15
CA GLN A 52 5.24 6.56 -7.08
C GLN A 52 6.11 7.19 -8.17
N GLY A 53 5.61 7.23 -9.41
CA GLY A 53 6.31 7.84 -10.54
C GLY A 53 6.62 9.33 -10.33
N ARG A 54 5.74 10.07 -9.63
CA ARG A 54 5.98 11.49 -9.26
C ARG A 54 6.91 11.64 -8.07
N TRP A 55 6.86 10.71 -7.12
CA TRP A 55 7.67 10.75 -5.92
C TRP A 55 9.14 10.48 -6.22
N MET A 56 9.46 9.45 -7.00
CA MET A 56 10.85 9.04 -7.29
C MET A 56 11.77 10.15 -7.82
N PRO A 57 11.35 11.04 -8.73
CA PRO A 57 12.18 12.16 -9.19
C PRO A 57 12.04 13.43 -8.33
N SER A 58 11.13 13.46 -7.36
CA SER A 58 10.87 14.67 -6.56
C SER A 58 12.11 15.07 -5.76
N LYS A 59 12.42 16.37 -5.76
CA LYS A 59 13.50 16.97 -4.94
C LYS A 59 13.15 17.00 -3.45
N ASN A 60 11.85 17.01 -3.14
CA ASN A 60 11.35 17.11 -1.77
C ASN A 60 11.19 15.71 -1.16
N GLY A 61 11.31 15.62 0.18
CA GLY A 61 11.10 14.37 0.90
C GLY A 61 12.17 13.29 0.67
N LYS A 62 13.38 13.68 0.24
CA LYS A 62 14.52 12.74 0.06
C LYS A 62 14.76 11.88 1.31
N TRP A 63 14.73 12.49 2.49
CA TRP A 63 14.88 11.79 3.76
C TRP A 63 13.80 10.72 3.95
N THR A 64 12.53 11.10 3.83
CA THR A 64 11.41 10.15 3.94
C THR A 64 11.49 9.04 2.89
N ARG A 65 12.00 9.32 1.69
CA ARG A 65 12.19 8.30 0.63
C ARG A 65 13.26 7.27 0.96
N LEU A 66 14.28 7.62 1.75
CA LEU A 66 15.26 6.65 2.23
C LEU A 66 14.63 5.62 3.18
N ILE A 67 13.57 6.01 3.90
CA ILE A 67 12.85 5.15 4.83
C ILE A 67 11.72 4.40 4.11
N TYR A 68 10.97 5.11 3.26
CA TYR A 68 9.85 4.58 2.47
C TYR A 68 10.13 4.78 0.98
N LEU A 69 10.78 3.78 0.37
CA LEU A 69 11.05 3.81 -1.07
C LEU A 69 9.76 3.72 -1.89
N GLU A 70 8.81 2.91 -1.42
CA GLU A 70 7.52 2.70 -2.07
C GLU A 70 6.42 3.44 -1.32
N ILE A 71 5.53 4.08 -2.08
CA ILE A 71 4.33 4.70 -1.56
C ILE A 71 3.36 3.61 -1.12
N ASN A 72 2.85 3.79 0.09
CA ASN A 72 1.79 2.98 0.63
C ASN A 72 0.60 3.88 1.01
N MET A 73 -0.61 3.47 0.60
CA MET A 73 -1.86 4.16 0.90
C MET A 73 -2.44 3.77 2.27
N THR A 74 -1.88 2.76 2.94
CA THR A 74 -2.26 2.43 4.31
C THR A 74 -1.80 3.54 5.23
N ARG A 75 -2.70 3.99 6.12
CA ARG A 75 -2.37 5.00 7.12
C ARG A 75 -1.22 4.50 8.00
N LEU A 76 -0.11 5.23 7.98
CA LEU A 76 0.95 5.09 8.97
C LEU A 76 0.40 5.52 10.34
N SER A 77 0.25 4.56 11.24
CA SER A 77 -0.04 4.85 12.64
C SER A 77 1.29 5.10 13.36
N ALA A 78 1.64 6.37 13.48
CA ALA A 78 2.90 6.83 14.02
C ALA A 78 2.65 7.80 15.18
N ASP A 79 3.39 7.64 16.28
CA ASP A 79 3.36 8.61 17.38
C ASP A 79 4.10 9.91 17.00
N PHE A 80 4.01 10.91 17.88
CA PHE A 80 4.61 12.23 17.64
C PHE A 80 6.13 12.13 17.37
N CYS A 81 6.88 11.40 18.19
CA CYS A 81 8.32 11.27 18.09
C CYS A 81 8.74 10.54 16.82
N TYR A 82 8.02 9.48 16.46
CA TYR A 82 8.27 8.71 15.26
C TYR A 82 8.04 9.54 13.98
N ASN A 83 6.99 10.37 13.96
CA ASN A 83 6.76 11.30 12.86
C ASN A 83 7.87 12.35 12.71
N GLN A 84 8.41 12.84 13.82
CA GLN A 84 9.56 13.77 13.79
C GLN A 84 10.78 13.12 13.11
N ILE A 85 11.06 11.86 13.43
CA ILE A 85 12.17 11.08 12.85
C ILE A 85 11.93 10.84 11.35
N ILE A 86 10.75 10.36 10.95
CA ILE A 86 10.43 10.01 9.55
C ILE A 86 10.47 11.22 8.63
N THR A 87 9.96 12.35 9.11
CA THR A 87 9.93 13.59 8.31
C THR A 87 11.26 14.32 8.37
N GLY A 88 12.12 14.01 9.33
CA GLY A 88 13.34 14.76 9.61
C GLY A 88 13.04 16.18 10.10
N HIS A 89 11.83 16.42 10.62
CA HIS A 89 11.35 17.75 11.06
C HIS A 89 11.38 17.93 12.59
N GLY A 90 11.98 16.97 13.29
CA GLY A 90 12.16 17.00 14.74
C GLY A 90 13.03 18.13 15.26
N ILE A 91 13.32 18.05 16.56
CA ILE A 91 14.29 18.91 17.24
C ILE A 91 15.72 18.46 16.90
N PHE A 92 15.99 18.28 15.60
CA PHE A 92 17.31 17.97 15.08
C PHE A 92 18.03 19.28 14.77
N GLY A 93 19.24 19.46 15.29
CA GLY A 93 20.01 20.71 15.12
C GLY A 93 20.15 21.11 13.65
N ALA A 94 20.44 20.16 12.77
CA ALA A 94 20.54 20.40 11.32
C ALA A 94 19.23 20.91 10.71
N PHE A 95 18.08 20.34 11.10
CA PHE A 95 16.76 20.80 10.62
C PHE A 95 16.44 22.19 11.16
N GLN A 96 16.67 22.42 12.45
CA GLN A 96 16.40 23.70 13.10
C GLN A 96 17.27 24.83 12.57
N ASN A 97 18.54 24.56 12.27
CA ASN A 97 19.43 25.51 11.61
C ASN A 97 18.93 25.86 10.21
N ARG A 98 18.62 24.86 9.39
CA ARG A 98 18.14 25.07 8.01
C ARG A 98 16.85 25.87 7.93
N MET A 99 15.88 25.59 8.82
CA MET A 99 14.54 26.19 8.73
C MET A 99 14.38 27.46 9.58
N PHE A 100 15.11 27.58 10.69
CA PHE A 100 14.93 28.66 11.67
C PHE A 100 16.23 29.40 12.05
N GLY A 101 17.37 29.05 11.45
CA GLY A 101 18.65 29.73 11.70
C GLY A 101 19.25 29.49 13.08
N LYS A 102 18.79 28.46 13.81
CA LYS A 102 19.32 28.11 15.14
C LYS A 102 20.71 27.49 15.05
N ASP A 103 21.50 27.58 16.12
CA ASP A 103 22.77 26.86 16.19
C ASP A 103 22.53 25.34 16.09
N CYS A 104 23.30 24.67 15.23
CA CYS A 104 23.24 23.22 15.04
C CYS A 104 24.31 22.45 15.82
N LYS A 105 25.23 23.15 16.51
CA LYS A 105 26.30 22.52 17.29
C LYS A 105 25.74 21.61 18.37
N CYS A 106 26.37 20.44 18.54
CA CYS A 106 26.03 19.56 19.64
C CYS A 106 26.29 20.28 20.97
N GLN A 107 25.34 20.22 21.90
CA GLN A 107 25.56 20.68 23.27
C GLN A 107 26.65 19.86 24.00
N CYS A 108 27.02 18.71 23.45
CA CYS A 108 28.12 17.87 23.90
C CYS A 108 29.51 18.42 23.54
N GLY A 109 29.61 19.42 22.65
CA GLY A 109 30.88 20.06 22.29
C GLY A 109 31.78 19.28 21.33
N GLU A 110 31.31 18.15 20.80
CA GLU A 110 32.01 17.37 19.76
C GLU A 110 31.42 17.70 18.38
N ASP A 111 32.31 17.83 17.39
CA ASP A 111 31.99 18.08 15.97
C ASP A 111 31.55 16.81 15.24
#